data_AF-A0A7C6SCQ1-F1
#
_entry.id   AF-A0A7C6SCQ1-F1
#
_cell.length_a   1.000
_cell.length_b   1.000
_cell.length_c   1.000
_cell.angle_alpha   90.00
_cell.angle_beta   90.00
_cell.angle_gamma   90.00
#
_symmetry.space_group_name_H-M   'P 1'
#
loop_
_entity.id
_entity.type
_entity.pdbx_description
1 polymer ?
#
loop_
_entity_poly.entity_id
_entity_poly.type
_entity_poly.pdbx_seq_one_letter_code
_entity_poly.pdbx_strand_id
1 'polypeptide(L)'
;MRYRLEKDAFGEMRVPLQAYFGVGSQRSKDLFQITKHGLNRQMIRSFAWIKKSAAKANFDCGNIDSRIENAISLACDEIINGRLHGQFVTDLVQGGSGIAMNTNANEVIANRANELLGGEKGKYDIVHPDNHVNLNQDSITVVLMASKFSTNRLTKKLLTETKKLLNAINDKVNEYNLDKSTYSFGQEILTLANTLERDIKKVTQNLASLLEVNVTIPNVISENDVFTKKYIKYLSQYVGENIKQIKNPIMFNRSLDDISQVSYSLKAL
;
A
#
# COMPACT_ATOMS: atom_id res chain seq x y z
N MET A 1 25.31 4.11 21.63
CA MET A 1 24.66 3.83 20.33
C MET A 1 25.19 4.84 19.32
N ARG A 2 25.71 4.43 18.16
CA ARG A 2 26.22 5.38 17.14
C ARG A 2 25.05 6.00 16.37
N TYR A 3 25.12 7.30 16.09
CA TYR A 3 24.10 8.06 15.36
C TYR A 3 24.74 8.87 14.24
N ARG A 4 23.93 9.23 13.24
CA ARG A 4 24.21 10.26 12.24
C ARG A 4 23.30 11.46 12.47
N LEU A 5 23.74 12.65 12.07
CA LEU A 5 22.91 13.85 12.07
C LEU A 5 22.28 13.99 10.70
N GLU A 6 20.95 14.13 10.67
CA GLU A 6 20.19 14.50 9.48
C GLU A 6 19.42 15.79 9.78
N LYS A 7 19.12 16.55 8.73
CA LYS A 7 18.45 17.84 8.81
C LYS A 7 17.25 17.88 7.87
N ASP A 8 16.11 18.32 8.39
CA ASP A 8 14.93 18.69 7.61
C ASP A 8 14.60 20.18 7.81
N ALA A 9 13.45 20.62 7.30
CA ALA A 9 12.96 21.98 7.47
C ALA A 9 12.71 22.37 8.95
N PHE A 10 12.57 21.39 9.85
CA PHE A 10 12.36 21.61 11.28
C PHE A 10 13.66 21.54 12.09
N GLY A 11 14.80 21.37 11.42
CA GLY A 11 16.13 21.39 12.03
C GLY A 11 16.81 20.03 12.06
N GLU A 12 17.86 19.93 12.87
CA GLU A 12 18.71 18.75 12.95
C GLU A 12 18.21 17.73 13.99
N MET A 13 18.42 16.45 13.70
CA MET A 13 18.05 15.36 14.60
C MET A 13 19.04 14.20 14.50
N ARG A 14 19.19 13.47 15.61
CA ARG A 14 19.99 12.24 15.66
C ARG A 14 19.18 11.06 15.14
N VAL A 15 19.69 10.41 14.11
CA VAL A 15 19.12 9.17 13.54
C VAL A 15 20.10 8.02 13.80
N PRO A 16 19.65 6.81 14.20
CA PRO A 16 20.56 5.68 14.42
C PRO A 16 21.41 5.38 13.17
N LEU A 17 22.72 5.16 13.34
CA LEU A 17 23.66 5.05 12.20
C LEU A 17 23.25 3.96 11.19
N GLN A 18 22.71 2.84 11.68
CA GLN A 18 22.31 1.68 10.88
C GLN A 18 20.90 1.77 10.30
N ALA A 19 20.10 2.78 10.69
CA ALA A 19 18.73 2.92 10.22
C ALA A 19 18.68 3.31 8.74
N TYR A 20 17.72 2.77 8.01
CA TYR A 20 17.40 3.21 6.65
C TYR A 20 16.37 4.33 6.63
N PHE A 21 15.55 4.49 7.67
CA PHE A 21 14.69 5.66 7.80
C PHE A 21 15.54 6.90 8.12
N GLY A 22 15.01 8.09 7.83
CA GLY A 22 15.69 9.37 8.01
C GLY A 22 15.08 10.23 9.11
N VAL A 23 15.41 11.51 9.08
CA VAL A 23 14.98 12.50 10.09
C VAL A 23 13.46 12.66 10.18
N GLY A 24 12.73 12.67 9.07
CA GLY A 24 11.28 12.84 9.07
C GLY A 24 10.58 11.66 9.74
N SER A 25 11.04 10.44 9.48
CA SER A 25 10.54 9.24 10.16
C SER A 25 10.89 9.23 11.64
N GLN A 26 12.11 9.62 12.00
CA GLN A 26 12.54 9.66 13.40
C GLN A 26 11.72 10.69 14.19
N ARG A 27 11.46 11.86 13.61
CA ARG A 27 10.61 12.89 14.19
C ARG A 27 9.19 12.41 14.40
N SER A 28 8.60 11.74 13.40
CA SER A 28 7.27 11.15 13.51
C SER A 28 7.20 10.06 14.58
N LYS A 29 8.20 9.19 14.64
CA LYS A 29 8.31 8.14 15.66
C LYS A 29 8.37 8.71 17.08
N ASP A 30 9.09 9.80 17.28
CA ASP A 30 9.20 10.43 18.60
C ASP A 30 7.93 11.21 18.97
N LEU A 31 7.25 11.79 17.99
CA LEU A 31 5.99 12.53 18.17
C LEU A 31 4.80 11.61 18.44
N PHE A 32 4.69 10.49 17.71
CA PHE A 32 3.54 9.59 17.77
C PHE A 32 3.94 8.27 18.42
N GLN A 33 3.56 8.11 19.68
CA GLN A 33 3.73 6.87 20.46
C GLN A 33 2.38 6.37 20.98
N ILE A 34 1.38 6.33 20.10
CA ILE A 34 -0.03 6.13 20.46
C ILE A 34 -0.33 4.63 20.62
N THR A 35 -0.18 3.86 19.54
CA THR A 35 -0.47 2.42 19.56
C THR A 35 0.78 1.59 19.79
N LYS A 36 1.96 2.14 19.47
CA LYS A 36 3.25 1.42 19.44
C LYS A 36 3.26 0.25 18.44
N HIS A 37 2.29 0.21 17.52
CA HIS A 37 2.24 -0.73 16.42
C HIS A 37 2.72 -0.04 15.14
N GLY A 38 3.66 -0.70 14.45
CA GLY A 38 4.11 -0.25 13.14
C GLY A 38 3.10 -0.56 12.03
N LEU A 39 3.43 -0.13 10.81
CA LEU A 39 2.60 -0.36 9.64
C LEU A 39 2.43 -1.86 9.35
N ASN A 40 1.23 -2.23 8.85
CA ASN A 40 1.00 -3.58 8.37
C ASN A 40 1.98 -3.91 7.23
N ARG A 41 2.55 -5.13 7.23
CA ARG A 41 3.50 -5.59 6.20
C ARG A 41 2.96 -5.44 4.77
N GLN A 42 1.65 -5.62 4.58
CA GLN A 42 1.01 -5.44 3.29
C GLN A 42 0.92 -3.96 2.89
N MET A 43 0.78 -3.04 3.84
CA MET A 43 0.85 -1.60 3.58
C MET A 43 2.25 -1.14 3.18
N ILE A 44 3.28 -1.68 3.84
CA ILE A 44 4.68 -1.48 3.47
C ILE A 44 4.93 -1.94 2.02
N ARG A 45 4.44 -3.13 1.65
CA ARG A 45 4.51 -3.63 0.27
C ARG A 45 3.79 -2.71 -0.72
N SER A 46 2.62 -2.21 -0.35
CA SER A 46 1.84 -1.30 -1.20
C SER A 46 2.58 0.02 -1.46
N PHE A 47 3.25 0.60 -0.46
CA PHE A 47 4.13 1.75 -0.69
C PHE A 47 5.23 1.41 -1.69
N ALA A 48 5.90 0.27 -1.54
CA ALA A 48 6.97 -0.13 -2.46
C ALA A 48 6.47 -0.35 -3.90
N TRP A 49 5.29 -0.93 -4.11
CA TRP A 49 4.67 -1.03 -5.45
C TRP A 49 4.43 0.35 -6.06
N ILE A 50 3.89 1.29 -5.27
CA ILE A 50 3.60 2.65 -5.70
C ILE A 50 4.90 3.36 -6.11
N LYS A 51 5.92 3.34 -5.23
CA LYS A 51 7.21 4.00 -5.48
C LYS A 51 7.96 3.40 -6.66
N LYS A 52 7.95 2.06 -6.81
CA LYS A 52 8.53 1.38 -7.98
C LYS A 52 7.84 1.81 -9.28
N SER A 53 6.51 1.85 -9.28
CA SER A 53 5.74 2.24 -10.46
C SER A 53 5.98 3.70 -10.85
N ALA A 54 6.06 4.60 -9.86
CA ALA A 54 6.36 6.01 -10.10
C ALA A 54 7.78 6.23 -10.63
N ALA A 55 8.78 5.54 -10.08
CA ALA A 55 10.15 5.60 -10.57
C ALA A 55 10.23 5.15 -12.04
N LYS A 56 9.56 4.03 -12.38
CA LYS A 56 9.56 3.55 -13.76
C LYS A 56 8.86 4.49 -14.73
N ALA A 57 7.73 5.07 -14.34
CA ALA A 57 7.03 6.07 -15.14
C ALA A 57 7.88 7.35 -15.34
N ASN A 58 8.56 7.82 -14.29
CA ASN A 58 9.45 8.98 -14.37
C ASN A 58 10.65 8.72 -15.29
N PHE A 59 11.28 7.55 -15.22
CA PHE A 59 12.36 7.17 -16.12
C PHE A 59 11.91 7.16 -17.59
N ASP A 60 10.79 6.52 -17.86
CA ASP A 60 10.24 6.45 -19.21
C ASP A 60 9.83 7.83 -19.75
N CYS A 61 9.59 8.81 -18.88
CA CYS A 61 9.32 10.20 -19.24
C CYS A 61 10.59 11.07 -19.30
N GLY A 62 11.77 10.52 -19.02
CA GLY A 62 13.05 11.24 -19.01
C GLY A 62 13.28 12.12 -17.79
N ASN A 63 12.48 11.97 -16.72
CA ASN A 63 12.57 12.79 -15.52
C ASN A 63 13.69 12.32 -14.56
N ILE A 64 14.10 11.06 -14.65
CA ILE A 64 15.23 10.49 -13.91
C ILE A 64 16.04 9.57 -14.83
N ASP A 65 17.33 9.41 -14.56
CA ASP A 65 18.18 8.50 -15.32
C ASP A 65 17.97 7.01 -14.94
N SER A 66 18.50 6.12 -15.77
CA SER A 66 18.37 4.67 -15.56
C SER A 66 19.10 4.17 -14.31
N ARG A 67 20.19 4.82 -13.88
CA ARG A 67 20.95 4.44 -12.69
C ARG A 67 20.10 4.67 -11.43
N ILE A 68 19.43 5.81 -11.34
CA ILE A 68 18.52 6.14 -10.24
C ILE A 68 17.28 5.24 -10.26
N GLU A 69 16.64 5.05 -11.43
CA GLU A 69 15.47 4.17 -11.54
C GLU A 69 15.77 2.74 -11.11
N ASN A 70 16.85 2.16 -11.63
CA ASN A 70 17.24 0.79 -11.28
C ASN A 70 17.50 0.64 -9.78
N ALA A 71 18.17 1.61 -9.15
CA ALA A 71 18.46 1.56 -7.71
C ALA A 71 17.17 1.66 -6.87
N ILE A 72 16.23 2.55 -7.24
CA ILE A 72 14.93 2.66 -6.57
C ILE A 72 14.11 1.37 -6.76
N SER A 73 14.07 0.83 -7.98
CA SER A 73 13.35 -0.39 -8.32
C SER A 73 13.88 -1.60 -7.52
N LEU A 74 15.20 -1.76 -7.42
CA LEU A 74 15.83 -2.82 -6.61
C LEU A 74 15.53 -2.66 -5.12
N ALA A 75 15.60 -1.43 -4.58
CA ALA A 75 15.24 -1.17 -3.19
C ALA A 75 13.76 -1.49 -2.91
N CYS A 76 12.86 -1.15 -3.84
CA CYS A 76 11.44 -1.50 -3.73
C CYS A 76 11.23 -3.02 -3.79
N ASP A 77 11.95 -3.75 -4.66
CA ASP A 77 11.86 -5.21 -4.75
C ASP A 77 12.30 -5.91 -3.47
N GLU A 78 13.34 -5.41 -2.81
CA GLU A 78 13.74 -5.93 -1.49
C GLU A 78 12.62 -5.75 -0.46
N ILE A 79 11.97 -4.59 -0.44
CA ILE A 79 10.84 -4.29 0.47
C ILE A 79 9.63 -5.17 0.14
N ILE A 80 9.30 -5.33 -1.15
CA ILE A 80 8.21 -6.21 -1.60
C ILE A 80 8.47 -7.65 -1.14
N ASN A 81 9.73 -8.10 -1.16
CA ASN A 81 10.14 -9.43 -0.70
C ASN A 81 10.30 -9.55 0.83
N GLY A 82 9.94 -8.53 1.61
CA GLY A 82 9.89 -8.58 3.06
C GLY A 82 11.15 -8.09 3.77
N ARG A 83 12.19 -7.68 3.04
CA ARG A 83 13.36 -7.03 3.64
C ARG A 83 13.01 -5.62 4.09
N LEU A 84 13.76 -5.08 5.04
CA LEU A 84 13.64 -3.70 5.53
C LEU A 84 12.29 -3.32 6.16
N HIS A 85 11.34 -4.25 6.36
CA HIS A 85 10.04 -3.94 7.00
C HIS A 85 10.20 -3.36 8.40
N GLY A 86 11.24 -3.76 9.14
CA GLY A 86 11.58 -3.18 10.44
C GLY A 86 12.09 -1.74 10.40
N GLN A 87 12.27 -1.14 9.22
CA GLN A 87 12.68 0.25 9.03
C GLN A 87 11.47 1.20 8.86
N PHE A 88 10.26 0.65 8.83
CA PHE A 88 9.01 1.42 8.82
C PHE A 88 8.57 1.62 10.27
N VAL A 89 8.96 2.76 10.84
CA VAL A 89 8.95 3.02 12.29
C VAL A 89 7.82 3.95 12.75
N THR A 90 7.06 4.52 11.82
CA THR A 90 5.92 5.39 12.18
C THR A 90 4.78 4.58 12.81
N ASP A 91 4.12 5.15 13.81
CA ASP A 91 2.93 4.58 14.42
C ASP A 91 1.77 4.51 13.41
N LEU A 92 0.97 3.45 13.47
CA LEU A 92 -0.22 3.29 12.64
C LEU A 92 -1.21 4.44 12.84
N VAL A 93 -1.35 4.92 14.08
CA VAL A 93 -2.21 6.08 14.40
C VAL A 93 -1.31 7.29 14.57
N GLN A 94 -1.44 8.24 13.63
CA GLN A 94 -0.65 9.45 13.59
C GLN A 94 -1.47 10.62 13.02
N GLY A 95 -1.09 11.85 13.38
CA GLY A 95 -1.63 13.05 12.76
C GLY A 95 -1.10 13.28 11.34
N GLY A 96 -1.67 14.26 10.63
CA GLY A 96 -1.14 14.71 9.34
C GLY A 96 -1.42 13.79 8.15
N SER A 97 -2.59 13.13 8.14
CA SER A 97 -3.09 12.34 6.99
C SER A 97 -2.14 11.24 6.49
N GLY A 98 -1.29 10.71 7.38
CA GLY A 98 -0.32 9.66 7.06
C GLY A 98 0.88 10.14 6.24
N ILE A 99 1.11 11.45 6.09
CA ILE A 99 2.27 12.00 5.35
C ILE A 99 3.60 11.41 5.86
N ALA A 100 3.73 11.18 7.17
CA ALA A 100 4.95 10.58 7.70
C ALA A 100 5.10 9.10 7.32
N MET A 101 4.04 8.35 7.04
CA MET A 101 4.14 7.00 6.45
C MET A 101 4.77 7.05 5.05
N ASN A 102 4.33 8.01 4.21
CA ASN A 102 4.92 8.23 2.89
C ASN A 102 6.38 8.68 3.00
N THR A 103 6.66 9.61 3.91
CA THR A 103 8.02 10.10 4.19
C THR A 103 8.94 8.95 4.61
N ASN A 104 8.46 8.05 5.47
CA ASN A 104 9.21 6.88 5.88
C ASN A 104 9.52 5.94 4.72
N ALA A 105 8.56 5.70 3.82
CA ALA A 105 8.82 4.95 2.60
C ALA A 105 9.89 5.63 1.74
N ASN A 106 9.77 6.94 1.53
CA ASN A 106 10.70 7.73 0.71
C ASN A 106 12.14 7.65 1.26
N GLU A 107 12.33 7.87 2.55
CA GLU A 107 13.65 7.86 3.20
C GLU A 107 14.27 6.45 3.18
N VAL A 108 13.50 5.41 3.50
CA VAL A 108 14.00 4.01 3.50
C VAL A 108 14.44 3.61 2.11
N ILE A 109 13.64 3.89 1.09
CA ILE A 109 13.94 3.57 -0.31
C ILE A 109 15.14 4.40 -0.79
N ALA A 110 15.18 5.70 -0.51
CA ALA A 110 16.28 6.56 -0.91
C ALA A 110 17.60 6.11 -0.28
N ASN A 111 17.63 5.83 1.03
CA ASN A 111 18.84 5.36 1.69
C ASN A 111 19.30 3.99 1.18
N ARG A 112 18.37 3.08 0.90
CA ARG A 112 18.74 1.79 0.31
C ARG A 112 19.27 1.95 -1.12
N ALA A 113 18.65 2.82 -1.92
CA ALA A 113 19.12 3.12 -3.27
C ALA A 113 20.50 3.78 -3.28
N ASN A 114 20.78 4.73 -2.36
CA ASN A 114 22.12 5.31 -2.21
C ASN A 114 23.16 4.25 -1.85
N GLU A 115 22.86 3.36 -0.89
CA GLU A 115 23.77 2.27 -0.50
C GLU A 115 24.06 1.32 -1.68
N LEU A 116 23.05 0.98 -2.50
CA LEU A 116 23.22 0.19 -3.73
C LEU A 116 24.13 0.88 -4.76
N LEU A 117 24.20 2.21 -4.74
CA LEU A 117 25.02 3.02 -5.63
C LEU A 117 26.38 3.41 -5.02
N GLY A 118 26.73 2.85 -3.86
CA GLY A 118 27.99 3.12 -3.15
C GLY A 118 28.00 4.39 -2.30
N GLY A 119 26.85 5.04 -2.10
CA GLY A 119 26.69 6.22 -1.27
C GLY A 119 26.42 5.91 0.20
N GLU A 120 26.34 6.96 1.02
CA GLU A 120 26.09 6.88 2.47
C GLU A 120 24.65 7.22 2.85
N LYS A 121 24.14 6.56 3.90
CA LYS A 121 22.79 6.81 4.45
C LYS A 121 22.71 8.22 5.04
N GLY A 122 21.64 8.95 4.74
CA GLY A 122 21.36 10.30 5.24
C GLY A 122 22.04 11.44 4.49
N LYS A 123 22.87 11.15 3.49
CA LYS A 123 23.50 12.17 2.64
C LYS A 123 22.58 12.61 1.49
N TYR A 124 21.87 11.66 0.88
CA TYR A 124 20.92 11.90 -0.20
C TYR A 124 21.49 12.59 -1.46
N ASP A 125 22.81 12.53 -1.66
CA ASP A 125 23.51 13.19 -2.78
C ASP A 125 23.20 12.56 -4.15
N ILE A 126 22.90 11.25 -4.19
CA ILE A 126 22.61 10.51 -5.43
C ILE A 126 21.11 10.29 -5.59
N VAL A 127 20.46 9.73 -4.56
CA VAL A 127 19.01 9.50 -4.54
C VAL A 127 18.40 10.27 -3.37
N HIS A 128 17.44 11.14 -3.69
CA HIS A 128 16.81 12.05 -2.73
C HIS A 128 15.38 11.58 -2.46
N PRO A 129 14.93 11.56 -1.19
CA PRO A 129 13.58 11.09 -0.84
C PRO A 129 12.49 11.85 -1.60
N ASP A 130 12.58 13.18 -1.67
CA ASP A 130 11.56 13.98 -2.37
C ASP A 130 11.81 14.12 -3.88
N ASN A 131 13.01 14.57 -4.28
CA ASN A 131 13.30 14.88 -5.68
C ASN A 131 13.39 13.65 -6.60
N HIS A 132 13.55 12.45 -6.04
CA HIS A 132 13.67 11.21 -6.82
C HIS A 132 12.58 10.20 -6.43
N VAL A 133 12.50 9.80 -5.15
CA VAL A 133 11.57 8.74 -4.73
C VAL A 133 10.11 9.22 -4.71
N ASN A 134 9.86 10.46 -4.29
CA ASN A 134 8.54 11.09 -4.27
C ASN A 134 8.26 11.97 -5.51
N LEU A 135 9.10 11.91 -6.54
CA LEU A 135 8.96 12.73 -7.73
C LEU A 135 7.60 12.49 -8.40
N ASN A 136 6.89 13.58 -8.72
CA ASN A 136 5.56 13.58 -9.35
C ASN A 136 4.49 12.81 -8.55
N GLN A 137 4.55 12.87 -7.21
CA GLN A 137 3.59 12.21 -6.34
C GLN A 137 3.08 13.15 -5.24
N ASP A 138 1.78 13.04 -4.93
CA ASP A 138 1.20 13.64 -3.73
C ASP A 138 1.21 12.64 -2.55
N SER A 139 1.64 13.10 -1.38
CA SER A 139 1.81 12.23 -0.21
C SER A 139 0.49 11.62 0.27
N ILE A 140 -0.60 12.39 0.30
CA ILE A 140 -1.89 11.92 0.79
C ILE A 140 -2.46 10.90 -0.19
N THR A 141 -2.40 11.21 -1.49
CA THR A 141 -2.83 10.29 -2.54
C THR A 141 -2.06 8.97 -2.48
N VAL A 142 -0.74 8.99 -2.25
CA VAL A 142 0.07 7.78 -2.09
C VAL A 142 -0.37 6.96 -0.86
N VAL A 143 -0.65 7.59 0.27
CA VAL A 143 -1.13 6.90 1.49
C VAL A 143 -2.49 6.24 1.25
N LEU A 144 -3.41 6.94 0.57
CA LEU A 144 -4.73 6.40 0.24
C LEU A 144 -4.64 5.23 -0.74
N MET A 145 -3.81 5.33 -1.78
CA MET A 145 -3.55 4.20 -2.68
C MET A 145 -2.94 3.01 -1.93
N ALA A 146 -1.95 3.25 -1.06
CA ALA A 146 -1.33 2.20 -0.26
C ALA A 146 -2.37 1.50 0.64
N SER A 147 -3.28 2.27 1.22
CA SER A 147 -4.38 1.77 2.04
C SER A 147 -5.35 0.93 1.20
N LYS A 148 -5.83 1.44 0.06
CA LYS A 148 -6.73 0.73 -0.86
C LYS A 148 -6.13 -0.59 -1.36
N PHE A 149 -4.88 -0.60 -1.82
CA PHE A 149 -4.21 -1.82 -2.29
C PHE A 149 -4.01 -2.85 -1.18
N SER A 150 -3.72 -2.39 0.03
CA SER A 150 -3.55 -3.27 1.19
C SER A 150 -4.86 -3.92 1.61
N THR A 151 -5.92 -3.11 1.72
CA THR A 151 -7.27 -3.61 1.99
C THR A 151 -7.70 -4.60 0.93
N ASN A 152 -7.53 -4.30 -0.36
CA ASN A 152 -7.87 -5.22 -1.43
C ASN A 152 -7.13 -6.57 -1.29
N ARG A 153 -5.81 -6.55 -1.07
CA ARG A 153 -5.02 -7.80 -0.96
C ARG A 153 -5.41 -8.61 0.27
N LEU A 154 -5.55 -7.97 1.44
CA LEU A 154 -5.90 -8.64 2.69
C LEU A 154 -7.32 -9.21 2.62
N THR A 155 -8.27 -8.47 2.07
CA THR A 155 -9.64 -8.94 1.89
C THR A 155 -9.71 -10.10 0.90
N LYS A 156 -8.97 -10.09 -0.22
CA LYS A 156 -8.89 -11.26 -1.12
C LYS A 156 -8.35 -12.50 -0.42
N LYS A 157 -7.38 -12.34 0.49
CA LYS A 157 -6.89 -13.44 1.33
C LYS A 157 -7.98 -13.95 2.27
N LEU A 158 -8.69 -13.05 2.95
CA LEU A 158 -9.85 -13.42 3.79
C LEU A 158 -10.89 -14.22 2.99
N LEU A 159 -11.31 -13.71 1.83
CA LEU A 159 -12.28 -14.39 0.96
C LEU A 159 -11.81 -15.77 0.52
N THR A 160 -10.51 -15.97 0.33
CA THR A 160 -9.94 -17.29 0.01
C THR A 160 -10.13 -18.26 1.17
N GLU A 161 -9.87 -17.83 2.41
CA GLU A 161 -10.09 -18.65 3.60
C GLU A 161 -11.58 -18.89 3.86
N THR A 162 -12.44 -17.88 3.65
CA THR A 162 -13.90 -18.04 3.78
C THR A 162 -14.44 -19.04 2.75
N LYS A 163 -13.91 -19.06 1.51
CA LYS A 163 -14.27 -20.08 0.52
C LYS A 163 -13.85 -21.49 0.93
N LYS A 164 -12.73 -21.66 1.64
CA LYS A 164 -12.35 -22.97 2.18
C LYS A 164 -13.35 -23.42 3.26
N LEU A 165 -13.79 -22.51 4.13
CA LEU A 165 -14.84 -22.81 5.11
C LEU A 165 -16.14 -23.21 4.43
N LEU A 166 -16.58 -22.46 3.41
CA LEU A 166 -17.75 -22.80 2.58
C LEU A 166 -17.64 -24.23 2.03
N ASN A 167 -16.52 -24.56 1.41
CA ASN A 167 -16.30 -25.90 0.83
C ASN A 167 -16.31 -26.97 1.92
N ALA A 168 -15.67 -26.75 3.06
CA ALA A 168 -15.66 -27.69 4.18
C ALA A 168 -17.08 -27.98 4.72
N ILE A 169 -17.95 -26.96 4.77
CA ILE A 169 -19.36 -27.14 5.15
C ILE A 169 -20.08 -28.03 4.13
N ASN A 170 -19.94 -27.73 2.83
CA ASN A 170 -20.55 -28.50 1.76
C ASN A 170 -20.06 -29.96 1.73
N ASP A 171 -18.75 -30.16 1.91
CA ASP A 171 -18.13 -31.48 1.95
C ASP A 171 -18.68 -32.30 3.12
N LYS A 172 -18.84 -31.71 4.31
CA LYS A 172 -19.40 -32.41 5.47
C LYS A 172 -20.87 -32.79 5.30
N VAL A 173 -21.68 -31.93 4.69
CA VAL A 173 -23.07 -32.26 4.35
C VAL A 173 -23.14 -33.48 3.42
N ASN A 174 -22.23 -33.55 2.45
CA ASN A 174 -22.17 -34.67 1.50
C ASN A 174 -21.55 -35.95 2.12
N GLU A 175 -20.48 -35.83 2.90
CA GLU A 175 -19.78 -36.95 3.56
C GLU A 175 -20.72 -37.75 4.48
N TYR A 176 -21.54 -37.04 5.25
CA TYR A 176 -22.50 -37.67 6.17
C TYR A 176 -23.85 -37.98 5.52
N ASN A 177 -24.03 -37.71 4.22
CA ASN A 177 -25.31 -37.85 3.51
C ASN A 177 -26.47 -37.22 4.28
N LEU A 178 -26.26 -36.02 4.83
CA LEU A 178 -27.28 -35.35 5.64
C LEU A 178 -28.52 -35.11 4.77
N ASP A 179 -29.70 -35.30 5.37
CA ASP A 179 -30.96 -34.98 4.72
C ASP A 179 -30.97 -33.49 4.31
N LYS A 180 -31.47 -33.22 3.11
CA LYS A 180 -31.57 -31.89 2.48
C LYS A 180 -33.03 -31.48 2.27
N SER A 181 -33.97 -32.25 2.81
CA SER A 181 -35.39 -31.89 2.82
C SER A 181 -35.64 -30.60 3.61
N THR A 182 -36.79 -29.97 3.40
CA THR A 182 -37.15 -28.71 4.06
C THR A 182 -37.14 -28.87 5.58
N TYR A 183 -36.47 -27.96 6.29
CA TYR A 183 -36.28 -27.99 7.76
C TYR A 183 -35.44 -29.17 8.30
N SER A 184 -34.72 -29.90 7.44
CA SER A 184 -33.73 -30.87 7.89
C SER A 184 -32.46 -30.20 8.43
N PHE A 185 -31.71 -30.92 9.27
CA PHE A 185 -30.43 -30.45 9.78
C PHE A 185 -29.40 -30.16 8.67
N GLY A 186 -29.37 -30.98 7.61
CA GLY A 186 -28.50 -30.72 6.47
C GLY A 186 -28.89 -29.44 5.72
N GLN A 187 -30.20 -29.15 5.61
CA GLN A 187 -30.67 -27.89 5.03
C GLN A 187 -30.34 -26.67 5.89
N GLU A 188 -30.39 -26.77 7.23
CA GLU A 188 -29.94 -25.70 8.13
C GLU A 188 -28.43 -25.42 7.97
N ILE A 189 -27.60 -26.47 7.90
CA ILE A 189 -26.16 -26.32 7.65
C ILE A 189 -25.90 -25.71 6.28
N LEU A 190 -26.59 -26.16 5.24
CA LEU A 190 -26.47 -25.59 3.89
C LEU A 190 -26.90 -24.11 3.87
N THR A 191 -27.81 -23.69 4.74
CA THR A 191 -28.20 -22.28 4.86
C THR A 191 -27.03 -21.41 5.33
N LEU A 192 -26.16 -21.94 6.21
CA LEU A 192 -24.92 -21.26 6.61
C LEU A 192 -23.97 -21.10 5.42
N ALA A 193 -23.77 -22.16 4.63
CA ALA A 193 -22.95 -22.11 3.42
C ALA A 193 -23.50 -21.09 2.40
N ASN A 194 -24.81 -21.14 2.11
CA ASN A 194 -25.46 -20.22 1.19
C ASN A 194 -25.35 -18.75 1.66
N THR A 195 -25.42 -18.52 2.98
CA THR A 195 -25.22 -17.19 3.56
C THR A 195 -23.80 -16.69 3.31
N LEU A 196 -22.79 -17.51 3.61
CA LEU A 196 -21.39 -17.19 3.34
C LEU A 196 -21.14 -16.92 1.86
N GLU A 197 -21.70 -17.73 0.96
CA GLU A 197 -21.55 -17.54 -0.49
C GLU A 197 -22.09 -16.17 -0.93
N ARG A 198 -23.27 -15.80 -0.45
CA ARG A 198 -23.88 -14.50 -0.71
C ARG A 198 -23.00 -13.36 -0.22
N ASP A 199 -22.43 -13.48 0.98
CA ASP A 199 -21.64 -12.41 1.58
C ASP A 199 -20.24 -12.31 0.94
N ILE A 200 -19.63 -13.43 0.54
CA ILE A 200 -18.44 -13.45 -0.33
C ILE A 200 -18.69 -12.67 -1.62
N LYS A 201 -19.84 -12.88 -2.27
CA LYS A 201 -20.20 -12.19 -3.52
C LYS A 201 -20.30 -10.68 -3.31
N LYS A 202 -20.96 -10.23 -2.24
CA LYS A 202 -21.10 -8.80 -1.90
C LYS A 202 -19.74 -8.15 -1.66
N VAL A 203 -18.89 -8.75 -0.83
CA VAL A 203 -17.56 -8.21 -0.54
C VAL A 203 -16.72 -8.14 -1.82
N THR A 204 -16.78 -9.18 -2.66
CA THR A 204 -16.05 -9.23 -3.93
C THR A 204 -16.47 -8.10 -4.89
N GLN A 205 -17.76 -7.78 -4.97
CA GLN A 205 -18.26 -6.68 -5.80
C GLN A 205 -17.73 -5.32 -5.32
N ASN A 206 -17.73 -5.09 -4.01
CA ASN A 206 -17.26 -3.83 -3.42
C ASN A 206 -15.74 -3.64 -3.54
N LEU A 207 -14.96 -4.71 -3.66
CA LEU A 207 -13.50 -4.59 -3.82
C LEU A 207 -13.09 -3.90 -5.13
N ALA A 208 -13.93 -3.95 -6.16
CA ALA A 208 -13.59 -3.37 -7.47
C ALA A 208 -13.38 -1.84 -7.40
N SER A 209 -14.11 -1.13 -6.54
CA SER A 209 -13.97 0.33 -6.40
C SER A 209 -12.65 0.75 -5.76
N LEU A 210 -12.00 -0.14 -4.98
CA LEU A 210 -10.67 0.13 -4.41
C LEU A 210 -9.57 0.21 -5.49
N LEU A 211 -9.82 -0.27 -6.71
CA LEU A 211 -8.87 -0.23 -7.82
C LEU A 211 -8.98 1.05 -8.66
N GLU A 212 -9.91 1.96 -8.31
CA GLU A 212 -9.96 3.31 -8.85
C GLU A 212 -9.09 4.24 -8.01
N VAL A 213 -8.06 4.81 -8.64
CA VAL A 213 -7.04 5.61 -7.99
C VAL A 213 -6.85 6.96 -8.67
N ASN A 214 -6.27 7.89 -7.93
CA ASN A 214 -5.78 9.14 -8.51
C ASN A 214 -4.25 9.08 -8.60
N VAL A 215 -3.69 9.30 -9.80
CA VAL A 215 -2.24 9.48 -9.96
C VAL A 215 -1.85 10.84 -10.55
N THR A 216 -2.79 11.80 -10.63
CA THR A 216 -2.50 13.12 -11.19
C THR A 216 -1.47 13.85 -10.36
N ILE A 217 -0.53 14.50 -11.05
CA ILE A 217 0.45 15.39 -10.44
C ILE A 217 -0.29 16.62 -9.89
N PRO A 218 0.11 17.16 -8.71
CA PRO A 218 -0.36 18.46 -8.27
C PRO A 218 -0.18 19.51 -9.40
N ASN A 219 -1.26 20.19 -9.77
CA ASN A 219 -1.34 21.21 -10.84
C ASN A 219 -1.41 20.72 -12.30
N VAL A 220 -1.49 19.41 -12.56
CA VAL A 220 -1.73 18.87 -13.92
C VAL A 220 -3.06 18.11 -13.95
N ILE A 221 -4.14 18.80 -14.33
CA ILE A 221 -5.50 18.22 -14.46
C ILE A 221 -5.68 17.66 -15.88
N SER A 222 -4.79 16.75 -16.32
CA SER A 222 -4.95 16.10 -17.62
C SER A 222 -4.80 14.59 -17.51
N GLU A 223 -5.92 13.88 -17.67
CA GLU A 223 -5.97 12.42 -17.81
C GLU A 223 -5.11 11.90 -18.98
N ASN A 224 -4.74 12.79 -19.91
CA ASN A 224 -3.94 12.47 -21.09
C ASN A 224 -2.43 12.61 -20.92
N ASP A 225 -1.96 12.96 -19.72
CA ASP A 225 -0.53 13.04 -19.46
C ASP A 225 0.16 11.66 -19.64
N VAL A 226 1.31 11.68 -20.32
CA VAL A 226 2.13 10.50 -20.63
C VAL A 226 2.58 9.83 -19.34
N PHE A 227 2.91 10.61 -18.31
CA PHE A 227 3.29 10.09 -16.99
C PHE A 227 2.13 9.31 -16.36
N THR A 228 0.94 9.89 -16.26
CA THR A 228 -0.28 9.25 -15.72
C THR A 228 -0.54 7.89 -16.37
N LYS A 229 -0.51 7.82 -17.72
CA LYS A 229 -0.74 6.56 -18.45
C LYS A 229 0.30 5.49 -18.14
N LYS A 230 1.58 5.88 -18.11
CA LYS A 230 2.68 4.95 -17.77
C LYS A 230 2.62 4.51 -16.31
N TYR A 231 2.30 5.42 -15.40
CA TYR A 231 2.20 5.12 -13.98
C TYR A 231 1.08 4.12 -13.69
N ILE A 232 -0.10 4.29 -14.26
CA ILE A 232 -1.22 3.33 -14.14
C ILE A 232 -0.86 1.97 -14.72
N LYS A 233 -0.17 1.96 -15.88
CA LYS A 233 0.32 0.72 -16.51
C LYS A 233 1.24 -0.04 -15.56
N TYR A 234 2.26 0.62 -14.99
CA TYR A 234 3.21 -0.02 -14.09
C TYR A 234 2.59 -0.39 -12.74
N LEU A 235 1.69 0.44 -12.20
CA LEU A 235 0.90 0.10 -11.02
C LEU A 235 0.11 -1.18 -11.25
N SER A 236 -0.63 -1.27 -12.35
CA SER A 236 -1.44 -2.46 -12.67
C SER A 236 -0.56 -3.71 -12.79
N GLN A 237 0.60 -3.58 -13.41
CA GLN A 237 1.57 -4.66 -13.58
C GLN A 237 2.16 -5.13 -12.24
N TYR A 238 2.67 -4.22 -11.41
CA TYR A 238 3.37 -4.58 -10.17
C TYR A 238 2.43 -4.96 -9.03
N VAL A 239 1.26 -4.33 -8.95
CA VAL A 239 0.21 -4.73 -8.01
C VAL A 239 -0.49 -6.01 -8.49
N GLY A 240 -0.50 -6.29 -9.81
CA GLY A 240 -1.18 -7.45 -10.37
C GLY A 240 -2.70 -7.33 -10.33
N GLU A 241 -3.22 -6.12 -10.53
CA GLU A 241 -4.64 -5.77 -10.51
C GLU A 241 -4.93 -4.78 -11.66
N ASN A 242 -6.16 -4.74 -12.16
CA ASN A 242 -6.54 -3.76 -13.19
C ASN A 242 -6.87 -2.41 -12.54
N ILE A 243 -5.85 -1.56 -12.39
CA ILE A 243 -5.96 -0.25 -11.76
C ILE A 243 -6.41 0.78 -12.79
N LYS A 244 -7.35 1.66 -12.40
CA LYS A 244 -7.92 2.69 -13.27
C LYS A 244 -7.78 4.07 -12.67
N GLN A 245 -7.59 5.08 -13.53
CA GLN A 245 -7.70 6.47 -13.11
C GLN A 245 -9.14 6.80 -12.78
N ILE A 246 -9.34 7.49 -11.68
CA ILE A 246 -10.63 8.07 -11.30
C ILE A 246 -10.91 9.33 -12.13
N LYS A 247 -12.16 9.49 -12.57
CA LYS A 247 -12.60 10.63 -13.39
C LYS A 247 -12.50 11.97 -12.66
N ASN A 248 -12.69 11.97 -11.34
CA ASN A 248 -12.61 13.18 -10.52
C ASN A 248 -11.52 13.04 -9.44
N PRO A 249 -10.32 13.59 -9.67
CA PRO A 249 -9.20 13.56 -8.72
C PRO A 249 -9.53 14.10 -7.32
N ILE A 250 -10.39 15.12 -7.22
CA ILE A 250 -10.76 15.75 -5.94
C ILE A 250 -11.56 14.77 -5.07
N MET A 251 -12.43 13.97 -5.70
CA MET A 251 -13.24 12.97 -5.01
C MET A 251 -12.36 11.95 -4.29
N PHE A 252 -11.28 11.50 -4.94
CA PHE A 252 -10.36 10.52 -4.37
C PHE A 252 -9.73 10.94 -3.03
N ASN A 253 -9.37 12.22 -2.90
CA ASN A 253 -8.72 12.73 -1.69
C ASN A 253 -9.72 13.12 -0.58
N ARG A 254 -11.01 13.31 -0.92
CA ARG A 254 -12.03 13.81 0.02
C ARG A 254 -13.07 12.78 0.45
N SER A 255 -13.27 11.71 -0.33
CA SER A 255 -14.21 10.64 -0.02
C SER A 255 -13.46 9.34 0.24
N LEU A 256 -13.86 8.66 1.33
CA LEU A 256 -13.43 7.30 1.67
C LEU A 256 -14.58 6.30 1.55
N ASP A 257 -15.58 6.62 0.71
CA ASP A 257 -16.80 5.82 0.58
C ASP A 257 -16.48 4.38 0.14
N ASP A 258 -15.54 4.20 -0.78
CA ASP A 258 -15.13 2.86 -1.25
C ASP A 258 -14.62 1.98 -0.09
N ILE A 259 -13.76 2.54 0.77
CA ILE A 259 -13.22 1.83 1.94
C ILE A 259 -14.34 1.56 2.95
N SER A 260 -15.24 2.52 3.13
CA SER A 260 -16.39 2.40 4.04
C SER A 260 -17.36 1.31 3.58
N GLN A 261 -17.65 1.21 2.29
CA GLN A 261 -18.48 0.16 1.70
C GLN A 261 -17.85 -1.22 1.86
N VAL A 262 -16.53 -1.34 1.65
CA VAL A 262 -15.81 -2.59 1.91
C VAL A 262 -15.88 -2.95 3.38
N SER A 263 -15.62 -2.00 4.29
CA SER A 263 -15.75 -2.21 5.73
C SER A 263 -17.16 -2.64 6.15
N TYR A 264 -18.20 -2.06 5.56
CA TYR A 264 -19.59 -2.46 5.82
C TYR A 264 -19.86 -3.89 5.35
N SER A 265 -19.42 -4.25 4.14
CA SER A 265 -19.59 -5.62 3.64
C SER A 265 -18.79 -6.65 4.45
N LEU A 266 -17.63 -6.27 4.98
CA LEU A 266 -16.83 -7.10 5.88
C LEU A 266 -17.50 -7.29 7.25
N LYS A 267 -18.25 -6.30 7.74
CA LYS A 267 -19.02 -6.43 8.97
C LYS A 267 -20.18 -7.43 8.83
N ALA A 268 -20.70 -7.57 7.61
CA ALA A 268 -21.79 -8.50 7.31
C ALA A 268 -21.31 -9.95 7.05
N LEU A 269 -20.03 -10.12 6.68
CA LEU A 269 -19.38 -11.41 6.44
C LEU A 269 -19.00 -12.10 7.76
#